data_AF-A0A962J2S9-F1
#
_entry.id   AF-A0A962J2S9-F1
#
_cell.length_a   1.000
_cell.length_b   1.000
_cell.length_c   1.000
_cell.angle_alpha   90.00
_cell.angle_beta   90.00
_cell.angle_gamma   90.00
#
_symmetry.space_group_name_H-M   'P 1'
#
loop_
_entity.id
_entity.type
_entity.pdbx_description
1 polymer ?
#
loop_
_entity_poly.entity_id
_entity_poly.type
_entity_poly.pdbx_seq_one_letter_code
_entity_poly.pdbx_strand_id
1 'polypeptide(L)'
;MKKTICSLLAGVWLVSSFAVQAADLNSIARASMILSTVAGLAEKYKDVQDMLDAGTLELEVPEPIEGSEGKFYFPYTQSGYLTPWAEKALNAQVGAEVGSRAADGALSSLASKAPLGGFLAGKAKSKAKETGAVMAIGGWDFIAETTELSFNRLDDLSVYMHSEFEGEADYEQALAAAMAIYPELERGHERAIDKAYKDARKRARK
;
A
#
# COMPACT_ATOMS: atom_id res chain seq x y z
N MET A 1 -17.78 20.84 -22.46
CA MET A 1 -18.69 20.12 -21.55
C MET A 1 -18.02 20.09 -20.20
N LYS A 2 -18.62 20.73 -19.20
CA LYS A 2 -18.06 20.88 -17.86
C LYS A 2 -18.26 19.58 -17.08
N LYS A 3 -17.20 19.03 -16.50
CA LYS A 3 -17.29 18.16 -15.33
C LYS A 3 -16.65 18.92 -14.18
N THR A 4 -17.49 19.63 -13.45
CA THR A 4 -17.21 20.18 -12.12
C THR A 4 -17.08 19.00 -11.16
N ILE A 5 -15.89 18.80 -10.59
CA ILE A 5 -15.72 17.92 -9.44
C ILE A 5 -16.22 18.72 -8.24
N CYS A 6 -17.45 18.40 -7.82
CA CYS A 6 -18.05 18.93 -6.61
C CYS A 6 -17.31 18.34 -5.40
N SER A 7 -16.77 19.20 -4.55
CA SER A 7 -16.75 18.97 -3.11
C SER A 7 -18.17 18.61 -2.67
N LEU A 8 -18.38 17.48 -1.99
CA LEU A 8 -19.46 17.27 -1.00
C LEU A 8 -19.49 15.82 -0.49
N LEU A 9 -19.36 15.70 0.83
CA LEU A 9 -20.06 14.81 1.78
C LEU A 9 -19.13 13.88 2.57
N ALA A 10 -18.76 14.36 3.76
CA ALA A 10 -18.63 13.52 4.94
C ALA A 10 -19.97 12.83 5.21
N GLY A 11 -20.23 11.74 4.48
CA GLY A 11 -21.27 10.78 4.81
C GLY A 11 -20.72 9.88 5.90
N VAL A 12 -21.28 9.98 7.11
CA VAL A 12 -21.15 8.95 8.13
C VAL A 12 -21.74 7.67 7.55
N TRP A 13 -20.90 6.85 6.94
CA TRP A 13 -21.27 5.49 6.57
C TRP A 13 -21.25 4.67 7.84
N LEU A 14 -22.41 4.07 8.13
CA LEU A 14 -22.53 2.98 9.09
C LEU A 14 -21.53 1.90 8.69
N VAL A 15 -20.40 1.87 9.41
CA VAL A 15 -19.39 0.81 9.27
C VAL A 15 -20.08 -0.48 9.66
N SER A 16 -20.47 -1.26 8.65
CA SER A 16 -20.72 -2.69 8.81
C SER A 16 -19.41 -3.26 9.32
N SER A 17 -19.35 -3.52 10.63
CA SER A 17 -18.21 -4.16 11.29
C SER A 17 -18.06 -5.58 10.74
N PHE A 18 -17.47 -5.72 9.56
CA PHE A 18 -16.80 -6.97 9.22
C PHE A 18 -15.66 -7.10 10.21
N ALA A 19 -15.76 -8.14 11.03
CA ALA A 19 -14.79 -8.42 12.08
C ALA A 19 -13.39 -8.41 11.45
N VAL A 20 -12.59 -7.42 11.85
CA VAL A 20 -11.15 -7.34 11.62
C VAL A 20 -10.57 -8.62 12.20
N GLN A 21 -10.41 -9.64 11.36
CA GLN A 21 -9.64 -10.82 11.70
C GLN A 21 -8.19 -10.34 11.83
N ALA A 22 -7.56 -10.76 12.94
CA ALA A 22 -6.31 -10.23 13.44
C ALA A 22 -5.19 -10.34 12.40
N ALA A 23 -5.13 -9.39 11.49
CA ALA A 23 -4.02 -9.22 10.58
C ALA A 23 -2.74 -8.98 11.39
N ASP A 24 -1.61 -9.41 10.84
CA ASP A 24 -0.33 -9.43 11.53
C ASP A 24 0.06 -8.04 12.07
N LEU A 25 0.27 -7.94 13.38
CA LEU A 25 0.65 -6.71 14.08
C LEU A 25 1.95 -6.12 13.53
N ASN A 26 2.89 -6.91 13.00
CA ASN A 26 4.15 -6.37 12.47
C ASN A 26 3.97 -5.71 11.11
N SER A 27 3.29 -6.39 10.19
CA SER A 27 3.05 -5.87 8.84
C SER A 27 2.08 -4.69 8.85
N ILE A 28 1.04 -4.74 9.70
CA ILE A 28 0.21 -3.57 9.99
C ILE A 28 1.04 -2.48 10.67
N ALA A 29 1.83 -2.77 11.72
CA ALA A 29 2.62 -1.72 12.37
C ALA A 29 3.62 -1.04 11.42
N ARG A 30 4.17 -1.77 10.44
CA ARG A 30 4.99 -1.17 9.38
C ARG A 30 4.17 -0.27 8.48
N ALA A 31 2.97 -0.71 8.06
CA ALA A 31 2.06 0.12 7.31
C ALA A 31 1.70 1.39 8.09
N SER A 32 1.27 1.26 9.36
CA SER A 32 1.00 2.39 10.26
C SER A 32 2.20 3.33 10.43
N MET A 33 3.42 2.80 10.52
CA MET A 33 4.64 3.62 10.60
C MET A 33 4.88 4.41 9.32
N ILE A 34 4.71 3.78 8.16
CA ILE A 34 4.82 4.44 6.86
C ILE A 34 3.73 5.51 6.74
N LEU A 35 2.48 5.19 7.08
CA LEU A 35 1.37 6.13 7.03
C LEU A 35 1.55 7.28 8.01
N SER A 36 2.11 7.06 9.20
CA SER A 36 2.47 8.12 10.12
C SER A 36 3.54 9.04 9.53
N THR A 37 4.49 8.50 8.76
CA THR A 37 5.50 9.30 8.05
C THR A 37 4.87 10.09 6.91
N VAL A 38 3.95 9.47 6.17
CA VAL A 38 3.16 10.11 5.10
C VAL A 38 2.28 11.23 5.65
N ALA A 39 1.63 11.04 6.80
CA ALA A 39 0.85 12.10 7.46
C ALA A 39 1.72 13.32 7.79
N GLY A 40 2.99 13.11 8.16
CA GLY A 40 3.97 14.19 8.32
C GLY A 40 4.29 14.95 7.03
N LEU A 41 4.05 14.36 5.84
CA LEU A 41 4.18 15.07 4.57
C LEU A 41 3.05 16.10 4.38
N ALA A 42 1.83 15.83 4.83
CA ALA A 42 0.75 16.80 4.79
C ALA A 42 1.09 18.06 5.60
N GLU A 43 1.75 17.90 6.76
CA GLU A 43 2.28 19.03 7.54
C GLU A 43 3.40 19.78 6.80
N LYS A 44 4.35 19.04 6.22
CA LYS A 44 5.47 19.60 5.44
C LYS A 44 5.01 20.38 4.21
N TYR A 45 3.92 19.95 3.58
CA TYR A 45 3.32 20.57 2.40
C TYR A 45 1.97 21.21 2.72
N LYS A 46 1.81 21.77 3.94
CA LYS A 46 0.56 22.41 4.35
C LYS A 46 0.07 23.47 3.36
N ASP A 47 0.97 24.22 2.73
CA ASP A 47 0.61 25.17 1.68
C ASP A 47 -0.04 24.51 0.47
N VAL A 48 0.43 23.33 0.07
CA VAL A 48 -0.19 22.51 -0.99
C VAL A 48 -1.51 21.95 -0.52
N GLN A 49 -1.58 21.40 0.69
CA GLN A 49 -2.79 20.81 1.25
C GLN A 49 -3.92 21.85 1.36
N ASP A 50 -3.62 23.05 1.89
CA ASP A 50 -4.59 24.14 1.98
C ASP A 50 -5.10 24.54 0.57
N MET A 51 -4.27 24.44 -0.47
CA MET A 51 -4.67 24.70 -1.86
C MET A 51 -5.52 23.59 -2.47
N LEU A 52 -5.23 22.32 -2.14
CA LEU A 52 -6.04 21.15 -2.53
C LEU A 52 -7.42 21.23 -1.86
N ASP A 53 -7.48 21.51 -0.57
CA ASP A 53 -8.72 21.65 0.21
C ASP A 53 -9.59 22.82 -0.30
N ALA A 54 -8.94 23.91 -0.74
CA ALA A 54 -9.61 25.05 -1.37
C ALA A 54 -10.05 24.79 -2.83
N GLY A 55 -9.70 23.64 -3.43
CA GLY A 55 -9.96 23.32 -4.83
C GLY A 55 -9.20 24.21 -5.83
N THR A 56 -8.15 24.88 -5.37
CA THR A 56 -7.30 25.78 -6.18
C THR A 56 -6.11 25.06 -6.80
N LEU A 57 -5.88 23.83 -6.39
CA LEU A 57 -4.88 22.91 -6.89
C LEU A 57 -5.50 21.53 -6.95
N GLU A 58 -5.05 20.71 -7.89
CA GLU A 58 -5.39 19.29 -7.96
C GLU A 58 -4.08 18.48 -7.91
N LEU A 59 -4.10 17.40 -7.13
CA LEU A 59 -3.05 16.41 -7.17
C LEU A 59 -3.20 15.67 -8.51
N GLU A 60 -2.07 15.40 -9.16
CA GLU A 60 -2.09 14.59 -10.37
C GLU A 60 -2.17 13.13 -9.94
N VAL A 61 -3.42 12.67 -9.79
CA VAL A 61 -3.73 11.31 -9.41
C VAL A 61 -3.75 10.44 -10.68
N PRO A 62 -2.94 9.38 -10.74
CA PRO A 62 -2.95 8.46 -11.87
C PRO A 62 -4.30 7.76 -12.03
N GLU A 63 -4.78 7.64 -13.26
CA GLU A 63 -5.99 6.87 -13.56
C GLU A 63 -5.66 5.36 -13.48
N PRO A 64 -6.44 4.57 -12.73
CA PRO A 64 -6.23 3.13 -12.65
C PRO A 64 -6.61 2.46 -13.96
N ILE A 65 -5.97 1.32 -14.25
CA ILE A 65 -6.33 0.45 -15.37
C ILE A 65 -7.39 -0.53 -14.86
N GLU A 66 -8.54 -0.60 -15.52
CA GLU A 66 -9.56 -1.59 -15.17
C GLU A 66 -9.06 -3.02 -15.37
N GLY A 67 -9.38 -3.88 -14.41
CA GLY A 67 -8.93 -5.27 -14.37
C GLY A 67 -7.45 -5.41 -14.06
N SER A 68 -6.86 -6.48 -14.59
CA SER A 68 -5.52 -6.97 -14.24
C SER A 68 -4.51 -6.90 -15.40
N GLU A 69 -4.72 -6.00 -16.34
CA GLU A 69 -3.79 -5.78 -17.47
C GLU A 69 -2.52 -5.01 -17.06
N GLY A 70 -2.56 -4.28 -15.95
CA GLY A 70 -1.41 -3.61 -15.36
C GLY A 70 -0.43 -4.57 -14.68
N LYS A 71 0.76 -4.05 -14.35
CA LYS A 71 1.84 -4.80 -13.69
C LYS A 71 1.68 -4.90 -12.18
N PHE A 72 0.94 -3.97 -11.58
CA PHE A 72 0.77 -3.86 -10.14
C PHE A 72 -0.72 -3.87 -9.80
N TYR A 73 -1.16 -4.93 -9.17
CA TYR A 73 -2.55 -5.17 -8.76
C TYR A 73 -2.93 -4.37 -7.52
N PHE A 74 -4.08 -3.71 -7.57
CA PHE A 74 -4.58 -2.86 -6.50
C PHE A 74 -5.33 -3.69 -5.44
N PRO A 75 -5.13 -3.42 -4.13
CA PRO A 75 -5.71 -4.25 -3.08
C PRO A 75 -7.19 -3.95 -2.80
N TYR A 76 -7.79 -2.94 -3.42
CA TYR A 76 -9.21 -2.63 -3.31
C TYR A 76 -9.99 -3.00 -4.58
N THR A 77 -11.24 -3.38 -4.36
CA THR A 77 -12.30 -3.41 -5.37
C THR A 77 -12.73 -1.98 -5.72
N GLN A 78 -13.41 -1.80 -6.84
CA GLN A 78 -14.01 -0.51 -7.22
C GLN A 78 -15.07 -0.04 -6.22
N SER A 79 -15.62 -0.95 -5.41
CA SER A 79 -16.57 -0.64 -4.35
C SER A 79 -15.91 -0.21 -3.04
N GLY A 80 -14.56 -0.14 -3.00
CA GLY A 80 -13.80 0.30 -1.83
C GLY A 80 -13.62 -0.76 -0.74
N TYR A 81 -13.90 -2.03 -1.02
CA TYR A 81 -13.57 -3.15 -0.13
C TYR A 81 -12.24 -3.78 -0.52
N LEU A 82 -11.53 -4.39 0.43
CA LEU A 82 -10.38 -5.24 0.13
C LEU A 82 -10.74 -6.34 -0.87
N THR A 83 -9.83 -6.59 -1.80
CA THR A 83 -9.92 -7.69 -2.75
C THR A 83 -9.74 -9.04 -2.04
N PRO A 84 -10.27 -10.15 -2.59
CA PRO A 84 -10.06 -11.48 -2.03
C PRO A 84 -8.57 -11.84 -1.87
N TRP A 85 -7.69 -11.39 -2.76
CA TRP A 85 -6.25 -11.62 -2.61
C TRP A 85 -5.65 -10.79 -1.48
N ALA A 86 -6.11 -9.56 -1.25
CA ALA A 86 -5.62 -8.72 -0.16
C ALA A 86 -6.02 -9.31 1.20
N GLU A 87 -7.27 -9.78 1.34
CA GLU A 87 -7.72 -10.49 2.55
C GLU A 87 -6.89 -11.75 2.82
N LYS A 88 -6.63 -12.55 1.77
CA LYS A 88 -5.75 -13.71 1.89
C LYS A 88 -4.32 -13.33 2.24
N ALA A 89 -3.79 -12.24 1.70
CA ALA A 89 -2.46 -11.76 2.01
C ALA A 89 -2.33 -11.46 3.51
N LEU A 90 -3.33 -10.79 4.08
CA LEU A 90 -3.40 -10.49 5.51
C LEU A 90 -3.48 -11.78 6.35
N ASN A 91 -4.34 -12.73 5.95
CA ASN A 91 -4.48 -14.02 6.64
C ASN A 91 -3.23 -14.90 6.54
N ALA A 92 -2.55 -14.92 5.40
CA ALA A 92 -1.32 -15.68 5.19
C ALA A 92 -0.15 -15.15 6.04
N GLN A 93 -0.06 -13.83 6.21
CA GLN A 93 0.94 -13.19 7.07
C GLN A 93 0.79 -13.64 8.53
N VAL A 94 -0.45 -13.80 9.01
CA VAL A 94 -0.74 -14.31 10.36
C VAL A 94 -0.20 -15.73 10.54
N GLY A 95 -0.38 -16.61 9.55
CA GLY A 95 0.11 -17.99 9.61
C GLY A 95 1.64 -18.12 9.50
N ALA A 96 2.26 -17.30 8.64
CA ALA A 96 3.70 -17.32 8.42
C ALA A 96 4.50 -16.82 9.64
N GLU A 97 3.99 -15.84 10.39
CA GLU A 97 4.67 -15.29 11.58
C GLU A 97 4.68 -16.27 12.76
N VAL A 98 3.60 -17.03 12.97
CA VAL A 98 3.57 -18.09 14.00
C VAL A 98 4.66 -19.14 13.72
N GLY A 99 4.85 -19.51 12.45
CA GLY A 99 5.94 -20.39 12.02
C GLY A 99 7.32 -19.72 12.10
N SER A 100 7.41 -18.44 11.73
CA SER A 100 8.67 -17.69 11.67
C SER A 100 9.22 -17.36 13.06
N ARG A 101 8.38 -17.06 14.06
CA ARG A 101 8.84 -16.89 15.46
C ARG A 101 9.48 -18.16 16.01
N ALA A 102 8.94 -19.32 15.69
CA ALA A 102 9.55 -20.60 16.03
C ALA A 102 10.87 -20.84 15.26
N ALA A 103 10.95 -20.38 14.01
CA ALA A 103 12.13 -20.52 13.16
C ALA A 103 13.25 -19.49 13.48
N ASP A 104 12.94 -18.24 13.82
CA ASP A 104 13.89 -17.18 14.15
C ASP A 104 14.62 -17.47 15.47
N GLY A 105 13.95 -18.13 16.42
CA GLY A 105 14.60 -18.71 17.59
C GLY A 105 15.70 -19.73 17.22
N ALA A 106 15.51 -20.48 16.12
CA ALA A 106 16.51 -21.40 15.60
C ALA A 106 17.55 -20.72 14.68
N LEU A 107 17.15 -19.77 13.83
CA LEU A 107 18.02 -19.09 12.87
C LEU A 107 18.98 -18.08 13.53
N SER A 108 18.58 -17.42 14.61
CA SER A 108 19.46 -16.49 15.36
C SER A 108 20.74 -17.16 15.85
N SER A 109 20.72 -18.48 16.09
CA SER A 109 21.89 -19.28 16.42
C SER A 109 22.85 -19.50 15.22
N LEU A 110 22.32 -19.55 14.00
CA LEU A 110 23.05 -19.81 12.75
C LEU A 110 23.55 -18.54 12.05
N ALA A 111 22.85 -17.42 12.21
CA ALA A 111 23.14 -16.14 11.54
C ALA A 111 24.42 -15.45 12.04
N SER A 112 24.98 -15.87 13.18
CA SER A 112 26.23 -15.33 13.74
C SER A 112 27.50 -15.61 12.91
N LYS A 113 27.41 -16.35 11.80
CA LYS A 113 28.57 -16.91 11.08
C LYS A 113 28.77 -16.52 9.60
N ALA A 114 27.94 -15.69 8.98
CA ALA A 114 28.07 -15.38 7.54
C ALA A 114 28.27 -13.88 7.26
N PRO A 115 29.50 -13.44 6.87
CA PRO A 115 29.82 -12.02 6.74
C PRO A 115 29.78 -11.48 5.29
N LEU A 116 28.88 -11.94 4.40
CA LEU A 116 28.92 -11.53 2.98
C LEU A 116 27.58 -11.00 2.42
N GLY A 117 27.53 -9.68 2.16
CA GLY A 117 26.76 -9.11 1.04
C GLY A 117 25.41 -8.44 1.33
N GLY A 118 25.34 -7.45 2.24
CA GLY A 118 24.08 -6.83 2.70
C GLY A 118 23.08 -6.34 1.63
N PHE A 119 23.53 -5.83 0.48
CA PHE A 119 22.61 -5.34 -0.57
C PHE A 119 22.03 -6.45 -1.45
N LEU A 120 22.88 -7.38 -1.92
CA LEU A 120 22.44 -8.51 -2.74
C LEU A 120 21.60 -9.50 -1.91
N ALA A 121 22.00 -9.73 -0.66
CA ALA A 121 21.21 -10.51 0.29
C ALA A 121 19.85 -9.85 0.55
N GLY A 122 19.79 -8.52 0.64
CA GLY A 122 18.54 -7.78 0.80
C GLY A 122 17.56 -7.99 -0.36
N LYS A 123 18.02 -7.89 -1.61
CA LYS A 123 17.17 -8.13 -2.80
C LYS A 123 16.69 -9.57 -2.90
N ALA A 124 17.58 -10.54 -2.68
CA ALA A 124 17.21 -11.96 -2.69
C ALA A 124 16.17 -12.27 -1.61
N LYS A 125 16.36 -11.73 -0.40
CA LYS A 125 15.40 -11.86 0.70
C LYS A 125 14.04 -11.23 0.35
N SER A 126 14.04 -10.03 -0.24
CA SER A 126 12.83 -9.36 -0.70
C SER A 126 12.04 -10.21 -1.70
N LYS A 127 12.73 -10.73 -2.72
CA LYS A 127 12.10 -11.57 -3.74
C LYS A 127 11.59 -12.90 -3.18
N ALA A 128 12.31 -13.49 -2.22
CA ALA A 128 11.86 -14.68 -1.52
C ALA A 128 10.59 -14.41 -0.69
N LYS A 129 10.52 -13.27 0.03
CA LYS A 129 9.33 -12.83 0.77
C LYS A 129 8.13 -12.68 -0.16
N GLU A 130 8.31 -11.95 -1.26
CA GLU A 130 7.27 -11.78 -2.30
C GLU A 130 6.80 -13.13 -2.83
N THR A 131 7.72 -13.99 -3.26
CA THR A 131 7.38 -15.30 -3.85
C THR A 131 6.60 -16.16 -2.85
N GLY A 132 7.05 -16.21 -1.59
CA GLY A 132 6.36 -16.94 -0.53
C GLY A 132 4.96 -16.39 -0.24
N ALA A 133 4.81 -15.06 -0.18
CA ALA A 133 3.52 -14.41 0.01
C ALA A 133 2.57 -14.70 -1.15
N VAL A 134 3.01 -14.52 -2.39
CA VAL A 134 2.23 -14.81 -3.60
C VAL A 134 1.77 -16.27 -3.63
N MET A 135 2.66 -17.22 -3.33
CA MET A 135 2.29 -18.64 -3.24
C MET A 135 1.25 -18.90 -2.16
N ALA A 136 1.38 -18.29 -0.98
CA ALA A 136 0.43 -18.46 0.12
C ALA A 136 -0.96 -17.87 -0.18
N ILE A 137 -1.03 -16.81 -0.99
CA ILE A 137 -2.27 -16.18 -1.44
C ILE A 137 -3.01 -17.06 -2.47
N GLY A 138 -2.26 -17.82 -3.28
CA GLY A 138 -2.79 -18.69 -4.33
C GLY A 138 -2.16 -18.50 -5.72
N GLY A 139 -1.05 -17.75 -5.81
CA GLY A 139 -0.34 -17.48 -7.05
C GLY A 139 -0.78 -16.18 -7.73
N TRP A 140 -0.02 -15.78 -8.76
CA TRP A 140 -0.31 -14.56 -9.53
C TRP A 140 -1.64 -14.65 -10.29
N ASP A 141 -2.03 -15.84 -10.76
CA ASP A 141 -3.30 -16.02 -11.49
C ASP A 141 -4.48 -15.67 -10.58
N PHE A 142 -4.50 -16.18 -9.33
CA PHE A 142 -5.55 -15.82 -8.37
C PHE A 142 -5.55 -14.33 -8.03
N ILE A 143 -4.37 -13.72 -7.87
CA ILE A 143 -4.26 -12.27 -7.62
C ILE A 143 -4.86 -11.50 -8.80
N ALA A 144 -4.49 -11.84 -10.03
CA ALA A 144 -4.96 -11.18 -11.24
C ALA A 144 -6.48 -11.38 -11.46
N GLU A 145 -7.00 -12.58 -11.23
CA GLU A 145 -8.43 -12.90 -11.37
C GLU A 145 -9.32 -12.16 -10.36
N THR A 146 -8.77 -11.83 -9.19
CA THR A 146 -9.51 -11.16 -8.11
C THR A 146 -9.19 -9.68 -7.99
N THR A 147 -8.53 -9.11 -9.01
CA THR A 147 -8.18 -7.70 -9.08
C THR A 147 -9.10 -6.95 -10.03
N GLU A 148 -9.65 -5.83 -9.57
CA GLU A 148 -10.51 -4.96 -10.39
C GLU A 148 -9.79 -3.71 -10.92
N LEU A 149 -8.67 -3.33 -10.30
CA LEU A 149 -7.87 -2.17 -10.68
C LEU A 149 -6.38 -2.52 -10.66
N SER A 150 -5.62 -2.03 -11.64
CA SER A 150 -4.19 -2.26 -11.73
C SER A 150 -3.43 -1.05 -12.27
N PHE A 151 -2.10 -1.08 -12.14
CA PHE A 151 -1.23 0.04 -12.50
C PHE A 151 0.00 -0.45 -13.27
N ASN A 152 0.54 0.41 -14.12
CA ASN A 152 1.81 0.14 -14.82
C ASN A 152 3.05 0.50 -13.99
N ARG A 153 2.89 1.32 -12.95
CA ARG A 153 3.96 1.77 -12.06
C ARG A 153 3.52 1.66 -10.60
N LEU A 154 4.46 1.25 -9.75
CA LEU A 154 4.21 1.11 -8.31
C LEU A 154 4.05 2.48 -7.60
N ASP A 155 4.73 3.51 -8.12
CA ASP A 155 4.53 4.89 -7.66
C ASP A 155 3.08 5.34 -7.89
N ASP A 156 2.51 4.96 -9.04
CA ASP A 156 1.17 5.40 -9.42
C ASP A 156 0.12 4.74 -8.52
N LEU A 157 0.29 3.44 -8.24
CA LEU A 157 -0.48 2.71 -7.24
C LEU A 157 -0.41 3.39 -5.87
N SER A 158 0.77 3.84 -5.44
CA SER A 158 0.96 4.48 -4.14
C SER A 158 0.23 5.83 -4.04
N VAL A 159 0.36 6.67 -5.07
CA VAL A 159 -0.28 7.98 -5.12
C VAL A 159 -1.79 7.82 -5.16
N TYR A 160 -2.30 6.91 -6.00
CA TYR A 160 -3.73 6.63 -6.09
C TYR A 160 -4.29 6.07 -4.78
N MET A 161 -3.61 5.10 -4.16
CA MET A 161 -4.06 4.52 -2.89
C MET A 161 -4.18 5.59 -1.80
N HIS A 162 -3.19 6.48 -1.73
CA HIS A 162 -3.20 7.56 -0.76
C HIS A 162 -4.28 8.60 -1.05
N SER A 163 -4.43 9.04 -2.30
CA SER A 163 -5.41 10.08 -2.63
C SER A 163 -6.85 9.63 -2.43
N GLU A 164 -7.16 8.37 -2.71
CA GLU A 164 -8.53 7.86 -2.68
C GLU A 164 -8.92 7.23 -1.34
N PHE A 165 -7.97 6.61 -0.61
CA PHE A 165 -8.27 5.79 0.58
C PHE A 165 -7.60 6.31 1.86
N GLU A 166 -6.90 7.45 1.82
CA GLU A 166 -6.40 8.06 3.05
C GLU A 166 -7.56 8.34 4.03
N GLY A 167 -7.39 7.90 5.28
CA GLY A 167 -8.39 8.04 6.33
C GLY A 167 -9.44 6.91 6.37
N GLU A 168 -9.44 6.01 5.39
CA GLU A 168 -10.29 4.82 5.43
C GLU A 168 -9.80 3.82 6.48
N ALA A 169 -10.75 3.12 7.10
CA ALA A 169 -10.48 2.24 8.24
C ALA A 169 -9.56 1.06 7.91
N ASP A 170 -9.52 0.63 6.65
CA ASP A 170 -8.74 -0.48 6.15
C ASP A 170 -7.51 -0.05 5.33
N TYR A 171 -7.19 1.24 5.25
CA TYR A 171 -6.06 1.74 4.47
C TYR A 171 -4.72 1.13 4.89
N GLU A 172 -4.50 0.98 6.20
CA GLU A 172 -3.34 0.29 6.77
C GLU A 172 -3.27 -1.16 6.29
N GLN A 173 -4.41 -1.84 6.24
CA GLN A 173 -4.52 -3.24 5.84
C GLN A 173 -4.28 -3.39 4.34
N ALA A 174 -4.83 -2.49 3.52
CA ALA A 174 -4.60 -2.46 2.09
C ALA A 174 -3.12 -2.23 1.75
N LEU A 175 -2.47 -1.28 2.41
CA LEU A 175 -1.03 -1.03 2.24
C LEU A 175 -0.22 -2.25 2.71
N ALA A 176 -0.56 -2.86 3.85
CA ALA A 176 0.10 -4.07 4.33
C ALA A 176 -0.06 -5.26 3.35
N ALA A 177 -1.24 -5.44 2.78
CA ALA A 177 -1.49 -6.46 1.75
C ALA A 177 -0.67 -6.20 0.49
N ALA A 178 -0.63 -4.96 0.00
CA ALA A 178 0.17 -4.57 -1.15
C ALA A 178 1.67 -4.78 -0.89
N MET A 179 2.19 -4.42 0.28
CA MET A 179 3.59 -4.66 0.67
C MET A 179 3.97 -6.14 0.75
N ALA A 180 3.00 -7.04 0.91
CA ALA A 180 3.25 -8.47 0.92
C ALA A 180 3.78 -8.96 -0.44
N ILE A 181 3.17 -8.47 -1.52
CA ILE A 181 3.49 -8.85 -2.90
C ILE A 181 4.35 -7.81 -3.63
N TYR A 182 4.49 -6.59 -3.08
CA TYR A 182 5.38 -5.54 -3.57
C TYR A 182 6.21 -4.95 -2.41
N PRO A 183 7.22 -5.67 -1.90
CA PRO A 183 8.00 -5.21 -0.74
C PRO A 183 8.71 -3.86 -0.94
N GLU A 184 8.92 -3.44 -2.18
CA GLU A 184 9.45 -2.12 -2.54
C GLU A 184 8.59 -0.97 -2.01
N LEU A 185 7.28 -1.19 -1.79
CA LEU A 185 6.39 -0.21 -1.19
C LEU A 185 6.82 0.21 0.23
N GLU A 186 7.52 -0.65 0.98
CA GLU A 186 8.03 -0.33 2.33
C GLU A 186 8.92 0.93 2.32
N ARG A 187 9.54 1.26 1.18
CA ARG A 187 10.36 2.48 1.01
C ARG A 187 9.86 3.39 -0.12
N GLY A 188 9.05 2.85 -1.03
CA GLY A 188 8.56 3.53 -2.22
C GLY A 188 7.33 4.40 -1.95
N HIS A 189 6.46 3.99 -1.01
CA HIS A 189 5.17 4.62 -0.81
C HIS A 189 5.28 6.10 -0.42
N GLU A 190 6.00 6.39 0.67
CA GLU A 190 6.28 7.77 1.12
C GLU A 190 6.96 8.60 0.02
N ARG A 191 7.93 8.01 -0.72
CA ARG A 191 8.68 8.71 -1.76
C ARG A 191 7.80 9.11 -2.94
N ALA A 192 6.88 8.24 -3.34
CA ALA A 192 5.94 8.51 -4.42
C ALA A 192 5.02 9.68 -4.05
N ILE A 193 4.49 9.66 -2.82
CA ILE A 193 3.61 10.71 -2.29
C ILE A 193 4.36 12.04 -2.14
N ASP A 194 5.54 12.05 -1.51
CA ASP A 194 6.38 13.26 -1.38
C ASP A 194 6.71 13.87 -2.75
N LYS A 195 6.97 13.03 -3.76
CA LYS A 195 7.17 13.50 -5.14
C LYS A 195 5.89 14.13 -5.72
N ALA A 196 4.73 13.50 -5.53
CA ALA A 196 3.46 14.03 -6.00
C ALA A 196 3.14 15.41 -5.40
N TYR A 197 3.32 15.58 -4.09
CA TYR A 197 3.18 16.88 -3.42
C TYR A 197 4.18 17.92 -3.93
N LYS A 198 5.45 17.56 -4.15
CA LYS A 198 6.45 18.47 -4.73
C LYS A 198 6.07 18.94 -6.13
N ASP A 199 5.59 18.03 -6.96
CA ASP A 199 5.19 18.35 -8.34
C ASP A 199 3.96 19.26 -8.33
N ALA A 200 2.96 18.99 -7.48
CA ALA A 200 1.80 19.86 -7.27
C ALA A 200 2.21 21.27 -6.83
N ARG A 201 3.10 21.37 -5.82
CA ARG A 201 3.65 22.65 -5.36
C ARG A 201 4.37 23.43 -6.45
N LYS A 202 5.12 22.72 -7.30
CA LYS A 202 5.85 23.34 -8.42
C LYS A 202 4.90 23.89 -9.47
N ARG A 203 3.78 23.22 -9.73
CA ARG A 203 2.72 23.71 -10.63
C ARG A 203 2.01 24.93 -10.08
N ALA A 204 1.68 24.93 -8.79
CA ALA A 204 1.04 26.06 -8.11
C ALA A 204 1.84 27.38 -8.16
N ARG A 205 3.16 27.30 -8.37
CA ARG A 205 4.08 28.45 -8.43
C ARG A 205 4.35 28.96 -9.84
N LYS A 206 3.84 28.29 -10.87
CA LYS A 206 3.97 28.72 -12.27
C LYS A 206 2.77 29.57 -12.67
#